data_AF-A0A5E8CK81-F1
#
_entry.id   AF-A0A5E8CK81-F1
#
_cell.length_a   1.000
_cell.length_b   1.000
_cell.length_c   1.000
_cell.angle_alpha   90.00
_cell.angle_beta   90.00
_cell.angle_gamma   90.00
#
_symmetry.space_group_name_H-M   'P 1'
#
loop_
_entity.id
_entity.type
_entity.pdbx_description
1 polymer ?
#
loop_
_entity_poly.entity_id
_entity_poly.type
_entity_poly.pdbx_seq_one_letter_code
_entity_poly.pdbx_strand_id
1 'polypeptide(L)'
;MDLGKFILLIFLIYLLISNYKCKGQENMENITSNDLRIKVYNQLAEEIFQLFYEMGLEWWVGEGTLIGMLRWGGNFGKIEDGILVTDTDIDIMVRIKDEADWKRIQNIIKEKLKKNDLWKGCVLHNHNIGVNRFPKLTCYTNIDFGKKCYGKDSNIHVDIHSYFVNESNNTIYFDPICESNPNKCKDKYPFQVWGGKAKYRGLIVDDKGEFLKAKFNNMAVPCPYKYLDVLSEWNNFEYGAEDLEIPKYNCILNNEWEYNKYKINSQDKKKLEKVSLELDKKNYASFSKKYYNCRHDRDLCFGKNKEFYNISVNQLVKIYNQFQKNNLKVFLSGGTLLGYQRESNLLRNDDDLDITLLPSSFEDFTKLEKIFKKEGYKKKIYYIKIKNVKYPGQYTFYKFINGFRIEFDIGIIWKDTFNNNFVLFSYFKNGEYYIFRPFQLKQVNFLNNYFFVPENVENYLSSSYGPDWNVEKNNFKYTDYNNINMDYNTQNLYYH
;
A
#
# COMPACT_ATOMS: atom_id res chain seq x y z
N MET A 1 -17.13 10.56 30.02
CA MET A 1 -16.94 11.67 29.04
C MET A 1 -17.97 12.72 29.40
N ASP A 2 -17.55 13.96 29.62
CA ASP A 2 -18.42 15.04 30.09
C ASP A 2 -19.49 15.39 29.03
N LEU A 3 -20.76 15.34 29.42
CA LEU A 3 -21.91 15.58 28.56
C LEU A 3 -21.84 16.98 27.91
N GLY A 4 -21.25 17.95 28.60
CA GLY A 4 -21.01 19.29 28.07
C GLY A 4 -20.05 19.31 26.89
N LYS A 5 -19.00 18.47 26.91
CA LYS A 5 -18.02 18.37 25.81
C LYS A 5 -18.60 17.65 24.59
N PHE A 6 -19.50 16.69 24.80
CA PHE A 6 -20.18 15.98 23.71
C PHE A 6 -21.18 16.88 22.97
N ILE A 7 -21.95 17.69 23.71
CA ILE A 7 -22.88 18.66 23.12
C ILE A 7 -22.12 19.76 22.36
N LEU A 8 -21.01 20.26 22.91
CA LEU A 8 -20.18 21.26 22.23
C LEU A 8 -19.57 20.73 20.93
N LEU A 9 -19.17 19.46 20.89
CA LEU A 9 -18.64 18.80 19.70
C LEU A 9 -19.72 18.65 18.61
N ILE A 10 -20.94 18.24 19.00
CA ILE A 10 -22.09 18.16 18.06
C ILE A 10 -22.43 19.55 17.53
N PHE A 11 -22.40 20.59 18.36
CA PHE A 11 -22.69 21.96 17.95
C PHE A 11 -21.62 22.53 17.01
N LEU A 12 -20.34 22.20 17.24
CA LEU A 12 -19.23 22.57 16.34
C LEU A 12 -19.30 21.82 14.99
N ILE A 13 -19.66 20.54 15.00
CA ILE A 13 -19.89 19.76 13.77
C ILE A 13 -21.09 20.34 13.00
N TYR A 14 -22.18 20.70 13.69
CA TYR A 14 -23.34 21.34 13.07
C TYR A 14 -22.98 22.70 12.46
N LEU A 15 -22.19 23.52 13.15
CA LEU A 15 -21.70 24.81 12.63
C LEU A 15 -20.74 24.65 11.44
N LEU A 16 -19.91 23.61 11.42
CA LEU A 16 -19.05 23.28 10.28
C LEU A 16 -19.88 22.83 9.07
N ILE A 17 -20.91 22.01 9.29
CA ILE A 17 -21.82 21.55 8.23
C ILE A 17 -22.71 22.70 7.73
N SER A 18 -23.18 23.59 8.60
CA SER A 18 -24.01 24.74 8.22
C SER A 18 -23.20 25.82 7.49
N ASN A 19 -21.93 26.04 7.88
CA ASN A 19 -21.04 26.94 7.14
C ASN A 19 -20.62 26.38 5.77
N TYR A 20 -20.61 25.06 5.60
CA TYR A 20 -20.43 24.45 4.27
C TYR A 20 -21.64 24.65 3.35
N LYS A 21 -22.86 24.79 3.90
CA LYS A 21 -24.09 24.99 3.11
C LYS A 21 -24.31 26.42 2.61
N CYS A 22 -23.55 27.42 3.06
CA CYS A 22 -23.83 28.84 2.74
C CYS A 22 -22.64 29.64 2.15
N LYS A 23 -21.64 28.99 1.54
CA LYS A 23 -20.55 29.66 0.79
C LYS A 23 -20.47 29.27 -0.69
N GLY A 24 -21.61 29.10 -1.34
CA GLY A 24 -21.71 28.68 -2.75
C GLY A 24 -22.31 29.72 -3.72
N GLN A 25 -22.34 31.01 -3.36
CA GLN A 25 -22.88 32.08 -4.21
C GLN A 25 -21.93 33.27 -4.39
N GLU A 26 -20.61 33.02 -4.40
CA GLU A 26 -19.65 34.02 -4.88
C GLU A 26 -19.05 33.59 -6.22
N ASN A 27 -19.35 34.39 -7.25
CA ASN A 27 -18.74 34.46 -8.59
C ASN A 27 -18.53 33.13 -9.34
N MET A 28 -19.62 32.61 -9.88
CA MET A 28 -19.66 31.47 -10.80
C MET A 28 -19.44 31.88 -12.28
N GLU A 29 -18.81 33.02 -12.56
CA GLU A 29 -18.72 33.60 -13.92
C GLU A 29 -17.51 33.14 -14.75
N ASN A 30 -16.65 32.23 -14.27
CA ASN A 30 -15.56 31.66 -15.10
C ASN A 30 -15.30 30.15 -14.85
N ILE A 31 -16.24 29.43 -14.24
CA ILE A 31 -16.15 27.97 -14.16
C ILE A 31 -16.55 27.41 -15.52
N THR A 32 -15.58 26.89 -16.29
CA THR A 32 -15.89 26.16 -17.51
C THR A 32 -16.82 24.98 -17.16
N SER A 33 -17.75 24.63 -18.06
CA SER A 33 -18.72 23.54 -17.82
C SER A 33 -18.07 22.22 -17.38
N ASN A 34 -16.80 22.01 -17.70
CA ASN A 34 -16.07 20.80 -17.38
C ASN A 34 -15.55 20.73 -15.94
N ASP A 35 -15.08 21.85 -15.36
CA ASP A 35 -14.71 21.89 -13.93
C ASP A 35 -15.90 21.56 -13.04
N LEU A 36 -17.10 21.98 -13.47
CA LEU A 36 -18.34 21.63 -12.80
C LEU A 36 -18.62 20.13 -12.87
N ARG A 37 -18.40 19.47 -14.03
CA ARG A 37 -18.61 18.01 -14.18
C ARG A 37 -17.68 17.19 -13.29
N ILE A 38 -16.40 17.56 -13.19
CA ILE A 38 -15.43 16.89 -12.31
C ILE A 38 -15.86 17.03 -10.84
N LYS A 39 -16.22 18.25 -10.43
CA LYS A 39 -16.70 18.52 -9.06
C LYS A 39 -17.94 17.72 -8.74
N VAL A 40 -18.90 17.68 -9.67
CA VAL A 40 -20.14 16.91 -9.54
C VAL A 40 -19.84 15.42 -9.41
N TYR A 41 -19.03 14.83 -10.30
CA TYR A 41 -18.67 13.40 -10.23
C TYR A 41 -18.09 13.08 -8.84
N ASN A 42 -17.12 13.87 -8.40
CA ASN A 42 -16.47 13.67 -7.11
C ASN A 42 -17.46 13.79 -5.94
N GLN A 43 -18.34 14.79 -5.98
CA GLN A 43 -19.37 14.97 -4.95
C GLN A 43 -20.33 13.78 -4.89
N LEU A 44 -20.76 13.26 -6.04
CA LEU A 44 -21.68 12.11 -6.10
C LEU A 44 -21.01 10.84 -5.59
N ALA A 45 -19.74 10.60 -5.95
CA ALA A 45 -18.97 9.48 -5.41
C ALA A 45 -18.83 9.57 -3.89
N GLU A 46 -18.43 10.73 -3.37
CA GLU A 46 -18.30 10.98 -1.92
C GLU A 46 -19.65 10.83 -1.19
N GLU A 47 -20.75 11.31 -1.76
CA GLU A 47 -22.11 11.15 -1.21
C GLU A 47 -22.49 9.67 -1.07
N ILE A 48 -22.21 8.85 -2.09
CA ILE A 48 -22.51 7.41 -2.08
C ILE A 48 -21.61 6.67 -1.08
N PHE A 49 -20.30 6.96 -1.08
CA PHE A 49 -19.36 6.34 -0.14
C PHE A 49 -19.75 6.66 1.32
N GLN A 50 -20.11 7.91 1.59
CA GLN A 50 -20.58 8.33 2.90
C GLN A 50 -21.90 7.64 3.30
N LEU A 51 -22.84 7.49 2.36
CA LEU A 51 -24.07 6.74 2.60
C LEU A 51 -23.78 5.30 3.02
N PHE A 52 -22.82 4.63 2.37
CA PHE A 52 -22.52 3.23 2.66
C PHE A 52 -21.83 3.07 4.02
N TYR A 53 -21.00 4.04 4.41
CA TYR A 53 -20.47 4.14 5.77
C TYR A 53 -21.57 4.35 6.82
N GLU A 54 -22.51 5.27 6.58
CA GLU A 54 -23.64 5.53 7.49
C GLU A 54 -24.54 4.30 7.67
N MET A 55 -24.71 3.52 6.60
CA MET A 55 -25.48 2.28 6.63
C MET A 55 -24.73 1.10 7.29
N GLY A 56 -23.44 1.25 7.58
CA GLY A 56 -22.61 0.18 8.15
C GLY A 56 -22.51 -1.05 7.24
N LEU A 57 -22.49 -0.84 5.92
CA LEU A 57 -22.40 -1.94 4.96
C LEU A 57 -20.96 -2.44 4.81
N GLU A 58 -20.82 -3.70 4.41
CA GLU A 58 -19.57 -4.22 3.87
C GLU A 58 -19.57 -4.02 2.36
N TRP A 59 -18.65 -3.21 1.85
CA TRP A 59 -18.61 -2.80 0.45
C TRP A 59 -17.18 -2.48 0.01
N TRP A 60 -16.97 -2.42 -1.29
CA TRP A 60 -15.69 -2.02 -1.89
C TRP A 60 -15.89 -1.47 -3.30
N VAL A 61 -14.97 -0.60 -3.75
CA VAL A 61 -14.98 -0.05 -5.12
C VAL A 61 -14.34 -1.00 -6.13
N GLY A 62 -14.94 -1.13 -7.30
CA GLY A 62 -14.46 -1.98 -8.40
C GLY A 62 -14.02 -1.19 -9.63
N GLU A 63 -13.66 -1.92 -10.70
CA GLU A 63 -13.64 -1.40 -12.08
C GLU A 63 -12.81 -0.12 -12.28
N GLY A 64 -13.17 0.72 -13.24
CA GLY A 64 -12.41 1.94 -13.54
C GLY A 64 -12.42 2.94 -12.39
N THR A 65 -13.46 2.91 -11.55
CA THR A 65 -13.48 3.67 -10.28
C THR A 65 -12.28 3.34 -9.40
N LEU A 66 -12.01 2.05 -9.16
CA LEU A 66 -10.84 1.60 -8.41
C LEU A 66 -9.55 1.91 -9.16
N ILE A 67 -9.48 1.68 -10.48
CA ILE A 67 -8.29 1.98 -11.28
C ILE A 67 -7.92 3.46 -11.13
N GLY A 68 -8.90 4.36 -11.16
CA GLY A 68 -8.68 5.79 -10.98
C GLY A 68 -8.04 6.07 -9.64
N MET A 69 -8.63 5.53 -8.56
CA MET A 69 -8.10 5.69 -7.21
C MET A 69 -6.66 5.19 -7.07
N LEU A 70 -6.31 4.09 -7.72
CA LEU A 70 -4.95 3.54 -7.72
C LEU A 70 -3.94 4.40 -8.49
N ARG A 71 -4.38 5.11 -9.55
CA ARG A 71 -3.55 6.03 -10.35
C ARG A 71 -3.38 7.39 -9.68
N TRP A 72 -4.47 7.94 -9.14
CA TRP A 72 -4.58 9.37 -8.83
C TRP A 72 -4.96 9.67 -7.38
N GLY A 73 -5.43 8.68 -6.63
CA GLY A 73 -6.11 8.92 -5.35
C GLY A 73 -7.48 9.59 -5.52
N GLY A 74 -8.11 9.39 -6.69
CA GLY A 74 -9.41 9.91 -7.12
C GLY A 74 -9.66 9.44 -8.57
N ASN A 75 -10.69 9.92 -9.26
CA ASN A 75 -10.95 9.47 -10.65
C ASN A 75 -10.16 10.25 -11.72
N PHE A 76 -9.63 11.43 -11.37
CA PHE A 76 -9.07 12.40 -12.30
C PHE A 76 -7.61 12.73 -11.99
N GLY A 77 -6.78 12.83 -13.04
CA GLY A 77 -5.37 13.17 -12.93
C GLY A 77 -4.94 14.23 -13.93
N LYS A 78 -4.16 15.23 -13.47
CA LYS A 78 -3.61 16.25 -14.37
C LYS A 78 -2.38 15.71 -15.12
N ILE A 79 -2.47 15.68 -16.44
CA ILE A 79 -1.39 15.33 -17.37
C ILE A 79 -0.86 16.60 -18.05
N GLU A 80 0.04 16.49 -19.02
CA GLU A 80 0.56 17.66 -19.75
C GLU A 80 -0.53 18.36 -20.57
N ASP A 81 -1.34 17.60 -21.30
CA ASP A 81 -2.31 18.14 -22.27
C ASP A 81 -3.73 18.30 -21.69
N GLY A 82 -3.91 18.13 -20.38
CA GLY A 82 -5.24 18.28 -19.77
C GLY A 82 -5.46 17.45 -18.51
N ILE A 83 -6.71 17.02 -18.33
CA ILE A 83 -7.13 16.15 -17.23
C ILE A 83 -7.51 14.78 -17.79
N LEU A 84 -6.78 13.75 -17.39
CA LEU A 84 -7.11 12.36 -17.69
C LEU A 84 -8.21 11.87 -16.76
N VAL A 85 -9.24 11.28 -17.34
CA VAL A 85 -10.34 10.58 -16.65
C VAL A 85 -10.06 9.10 -16.69
N THR A 86 -10.33 8.42 -15.59
CA THR A 86 -10.24 6.96 -15.58
C THR A 86 -11.57 6.31 -15.92
N ASP A 87 -12.67 6.77 -15.32
CA ASP A 87 -14.01 6.29 -15.65
C ASP A 87 -15.07 7.39 -15.63
N THR A 88 -16.25 7.11 -16.21
CA THR A 88 -17.38 8.06 -16.25
C THR A 88 -18.53 7.72 -15.33
N ASP A 89 -18.55 6.50 -14.81
CA ASP A 89 -19.46 5.97 -13.80
C ASP A 89 -18.69 5.64 -12.51
N ILE A 90 -19.44 5.16 -11.52
CA ILE A 90 -18.94 4.84 -10.18
C ILE A 90 -19.36 3.40 -9.86
N ASP A 91 -18.40 2.50 -9.66
CA ASP A 91 -18.64 1.07 -9.54
C ASP A 91 -18.40 0.58 -8.12
N ILE A 92 -19.42 -0.04 -7.54
CA ILE A 92 -19.40 -0.46 -6.15
C ILE A 92 -19.98 -1.84 -5.99
N MET A 93 -19.28 -2.65 -5.20
CA MET A 93 -19.70 -3.99 -4.79
C MET A 93 -20.19 -3.94 -3.34
N VAL A 94 -21.35 -4.53 -3.05
CA VAL A 94 -21.99 -4.53 -1.72
C VAL A 94 -22.34 -5.95 -1.29
N ARG A 95 -21.89 -6.34 -0.09
CA ARG A 95 -22.27 -7.62 0.51
C ARG A 95 -23.73 -7.57 0.94
N ILE A 96 -24.47 -8.62 0.63
CA ILE A 96 -25.84 -8.84 1.10
C ILE A 96 -25.95 -10.17 1.84
N LYS A 97 -26.87 -10.24 2.80
CA LYS A 97 -27.18 -11.50 3.51
C LYS A 97 -28.09 -12.41 2.68
N ASP A 98 -29.13 -11.80 2.11
CA ASP A 98 -30.18 -12.43 1.33
C ASP A 98 -30.86 -11.39 0.42
N GLU A 99 -31.84 -11.83 -0.38
CA GLU A 99 -32.59 -10.94 -1.27
C GLU A 99 -33.47 -9.91 -0.55
N ALA A 100 -33.92 -10.22 0.68
CA ALA A 100 -34.70 -9.25 1.46
C ALA A 100 -33.80 -8.12 1.95
N ASP A 101 -32.56 -8.44 2.35
CA ASP A 101 -31.52 -7.48 2.70
C ASP A 101 -31.14 -6.62 1.49
N TRP A 102 -30.99 -7.23 0.30
CA TRP A 102 -30.73 -6.48 -0.92
C TRP A 102 -31.86 -5.49 -1.24
N LYS A 103 -33.12 -5.94 -1.20
CA LYS A 103 -34.29 -5.08 -1.42
C LYS A 103 -34.36 -3.93 -0.41
N ARG A 104 -34.01 -4.20 0.86
CA ARG A 104 -33.92 -3.17 1.92
C ARG A 104 -32.85 -2.13 1.57
N ILE A 105 -31.65 -2.56 1.20
CA ILE A 105 -30.54 -1.68 0.82
C ILE A 105 -30.93 -0.82 -0.39
N GLN A 106 -31.50 -1.43 -1.44
CA GLN A 106 -31.99 -0.71 -2.63
C GLN A 106 -33.00 0.38 -2.27
N ASN A 107 -33.97 0.08 -1.39
CA ASN A 107 -34.98 1.05 -0.99
C ASN A 107 -34.35 2.23 -0.23
N ILE A 108 -33.43 1.97 0.69
CA ILE A 108 -32.74 3.03 1.43
C ILE A 108 -31.95 3.94 0.47
N ILE A 109 -31.20 3.34 -0.47
CA ILE A 109 -30.44 4.10 -1.47
C ILE A 109 -31.39 4.95 -2.31
N LYS A 110 -32.45 4.37 -2.88
CA LYS A 110 -33.45 5.10 -3.69
C LYS A 110 -34.05 6.27 -2.92
N GLU A 111 -34.46 6.06 -1.66
CA GLU A 111 -35.08 7.10 -0.84
C GLU A 111 -34.09 8.19 -0.40
N LYS A 112 -32.81 7.86 -0.21
CA LYS A 112 -31.77 8.85 0.09
C LYS A 112 -31.46 9.69 -1.15
N LEU A 113 -31.21 9.06 -2.30
CA LEU A 113 -30.79 9.77 -3.52
C LEU A 113 -31.91 10.63 -4.12
N LYS A 114 -33.18 10.22 -4.00
CA LYS A 114 -34.34 11.04 -4.41
C LYS A 114 -34.41 12.42 -3.73
N LYS A 115 -33.73 12.63 -2.59
CA LYS A 115 -33.73 13.91 -1.88
C LYS A 115 -32.76 14.94 -2.48
N ASN A 116 -31.95 14.51 -3.44
CA ASN A 116 -30.96 15.35 -4.11
C ASN A 116 -31.34 15.43 -5.60
N ASP A 117 -31.67 16.63 -6.06
CA ASP A 117 -32.22 16.91 -7.40
C ASP A 117 -31.25 16.57 -8.55
N LEU A 118 -29.97 16.30 -8.24
CA LEU A 118 -29.01 15.83 -9.24
C LEU A 118 -29.33 14.41 -9.71
N TRP A 119 -29.99 13.59 -8.88
CA TRP A 119 -30.36 12.22 -9.20
C TRP A 119 -31.67 12.14 -9.96
N LYS A 120 -31.66 11.44 -11.09
CA LYS A 120 -32.85 11.18 -11.92
C LYS A 120 -33.67 10.01 -11.38
N GLY A 121 -33.00 9.00 -10.83
CA GLY A 121 -33.62 7.78 -10.32
C GLY A 121 -32.72 6.56 -10.51
N CYS A 122 -33.20 5.41 -10.02
CA CYS A 122 -32.44 4.17 -10.11
C CYS A 122 -33.23 3.05 -10.81
N VAL A 123 -32.51 2.24 -11.59
CA VAL A 123 -33.02 1.13 -12.39
C VAL A 123 -32.38 -0.17 -11.93
N LEU A 124 -33.16 -1.25 -11.97
CA LEU A 124 -32.69 -2.59 -11.65
C LEU A 124 -32.28 -3.32 -12.91
N HIS A 125 -31.10 -3.96 -12.87
CA HIS A 125 -30.56 -4.70 -14.00
C HIS A 125 -30.45 -6.18 -13.65
N ASN A 126 -31.01 -7.01 -14.54
CA ASN A 126 -30.81 -8.45 -14.53
C ASN A 126 -29.64 -8.75 -15.46
N HIS A 127 -28.51 -9.20 -14.92
CA HIS A 127 -27.35 -9.60 -15.71
C HIS A 127 -27.51 -11.00 -16.34
N ASN A 128 -28.71 -11.59 -16.31
CA ASN A 128 -28.99 -12.94 -16.78
C ASN A 128 -28.10 -14.01 -16.12
N ILE A 129 -27.84 -13.88 -14.81
CA ILE A 129 -26.89 -14.70 -14.03
C ILE A 129 -27.53 -15.99 -13.47
N GLY A 130 -28.75 -16.32 -13.90
CA GLY A 130 -29.29 -17.67 -13.76
C GLY A 130 -30.42 -17.87 -12.74
N VAL A 131 -31.17 -16.82 -12.39
CA VAL A 131 -32.57 -16.84 -11.92
C VAL A 131 -33.18 -15.45 -12.20
N ASN A 132 -34.48 -15.23 -11.95
CA ASN A 132 -35.16 -13.91 -11.97
C ASN A 132 -34.66 -12.98 -10.84
N ARG A 133 -33.36 -12.66 -10.82
CA ARG A 133 -32.73 -11.78 -9.83
C ARG A 133 -32.18 -10.52 -10.50
N PHE A 134 -32.23 -9.41 -9.78
CA PHE A 134 -31.70 -8.11 -10.22
C PHE A 134 -30.54 -7.68 -9.31
N PRO A 135 -29.33 -8.25 -9.51
CA PRO A 135 -28.19 -8.00 -8.64
C PRO A 135 -27.66 -6.57 -8.68
N LYS A 136 -27.92 -5.85 -9.77
CA LYS A 136 -27.36 -4.52 -10.03
C LYS A 136 -28.45 -3.46 -9.91
N LEU A 137 -28.13 -2.42 -9.17
CA LEU A 137 -28.90 -1.17 -9.09
C LEU A 137 -28.05 -0.07 -9.72
N THR A 138 -28.53 0.51 -10.81
CA THR A 138 -27.88 1.66 -11.43
C THR A 138 -28.65 2.92 -11.09
N CYS A 139 -27.99 3.91 -10.50
CA CYS A 139 -28.58 5.20 -10.19
C CYS A 139 -28.03 6.26 -11.15
N TYR A 140 -28.92 6.89 -11.92
CA TYR A 140 -28.56 7.86 -12.94
C TYR A 140 -28.71 9.29 -12.43
N THR A 141 -27.85 10.18 -12.90
CA THR A 141 -27.99 11.62 -12.69
C THR A 141 -28.60 12.30 -13.92
N ASN A 142 -29.01 13.55 -13.74
CA ASN A 142 -29.39 14.43 -14.86
C ASN A 142 -28.19 15.07 -15.57
N ILE A 143 -26.97 14.71 -15.17
CA ILE A 143 -25.75 15.42 -15.58
C ILE A 143 -25.02 14.60 -16.63
N ASP A 144 -24.93 15.18 -17.82
CA ASP A 144 -24.17 14.66 -18.93
C ASP A 144 -22.68 14.96 -18.73
N PHE A 145 -21.87 13.91 -18.65
CA PHE A 145 -20.42 13.97 -18.61
C PHE A 145 -19.84 14.39 -19.97
N GLY A 146 -20.57 14.19 -21.08
CA GLY A 146 -20.20 14.54 -22.45
C GLY A 146 -20.15 13.32 -23.38
N LYS A 147 -20.23 13.53 -24.70
CA LYS A 147 -20.19 12.43 -25.69
C LYS A 147 -18.89 11.61 -25.58
N LYS A 148 -19.05 10.30 -25.31
CA LYS A 148 -18.15 9.17 -25.65
C LYS A 148 -16.74 9.16 -25.03
N CYS A 149 -16.60 9.41 -23.72
CA CYS A 149 -15.36 9.00 -23.04
C CYS A 149 -15.25 7.46 -22.95
N TYR A 150 -16.33 6.78 -22.57
CA TYR A 150 -16.43 5.31 -22.57
C TYR A 150 -17.89 4.93 -22.89
N GLY A 151 -18.12 4.14 -23.93
CA GLY A 151 -19.46 3.60 -24.22
C GLY A 151 -20.50 4.59 -24.79
N LYS A 152 -21.78 4.20 -24.64
CA LYS A 152 -22.96 4.91 -25.16
C LYS A 152 -23.61 5.84 -24.15
N ASP A 153 -23.34 5.63 -22.87
CA ASP A 153 -23.94 6.40 -21.80
C ASP A 153 -23.13 7.67 -21.58
N SER A 154 -23.82 8.80 -21.61
CA SER A 154 -23.18 10.09 -21.43
C SER A 154 -23.42 10.65 -20.02
N ASN A 155 -24.40 10.11 -19.29
CA ASN A 155 -24.73 10.58 -17.94
C ASN A 155 -23.82 9.95 -16.89
N ILE A 156 -23.42 10.75 -15.90
CA ILE A 156 -22.80 10.21 -14.67
C ILE A 156 -23.82 9.30 -13.99
N HIS A 157 -23.39 8.10 -13.64
CA HIS A 157 -24.21 7.13 -12.92
C HIS A 157 -23.36 6.32 -11.94
N VAL A 158 -24.05 5.61 -11.05
CA VAL A 158 -23.43 4.70 -10.08
C VAL A 158 -24.00 3.32 -10.29
N ASP A 159 -23.11 2.35 -10.43
CA ASP A 159 -23.39 0.94 -10.57
C ASP A 159 -23.13 0.21 -9.26
N ILE A 160 -24.20 -0.26 -8.64
CA ILE A 160 -24.17 -0.89 -7.33
C ILE A 160 -24.52 -2.37 -7.50
N HIS A 161 -23.50 -3.20 -7.33
CA HIS A 161 -23.53 -4.63 -7.56
C HIS A 161 -23.58 -5.38 -6.23
N SER A 162 -24.58 -6.25 -6.05
CA SER A 162 -24.70 -7.05 -4.83
C SER A 162 -24.00 -8.40 -4.95
N TYR A 163 -23.30 -8.82 -3.88
CA TYR A 163 -22.64 -10.12 -3.79
C TYR A 163 -22.93 -10.80 -2.45
N PHE A 164 -22.69 -12.11 -2.42
CA PHE A 164 -22.81 -12.96 -1.24
C PHE A 164 -21.44 -13.47 -0.81
N VAL A 165 -21.35 -13.84 0.46
CA VAL A 165 -20.18 -14.49 1.03
C VAL A 165 -20.61 -15.72 1.80
N ASN A 166 -20.06 -16.87 1.45
CA ASN A 166 -20.10 -18.05 2.30
C ASN A 166 -18.79 -18.14 3.09
N GLU A 167 -18.87 -17.80 4.38
CA GLU A 167 -17.73 -17.81 5.29
C GLU A 167 -17.19 -19.22 5.53
N SER A 168 -18.05 -20.26 5.49
CA SER A 168 -17.65 -21.65 5.81
C SER A 168 -16.69 -22.24 4.78
N ASN A 169 -16.80 -21.82 3.52
CA ASN A 169 -15.93 -22.26 2.43
C ASN A 169 -15.06 -21.12 1.87
N ASN A 170 -15.06 -19.96 2.51
CA ASN A 170 -14.28 -18.78 2.15
C ASN A 170 -14.50 -18.31 0.69
N THR A 171 -15.77 -18.24 0.26
CA THR A 171 -16.12 -17.94 -1.14
C THR A 171 -16.99 -16.69 -1.24
N ILE A 172 -16.72 -15.85 -2.25
CA ILE A 172 -17.58 -14.76 -2.71
C ILE A 172 -18.24 -15.17 -4.04
N TYR A 173 -19.52 -14.85 -4.21
CA TYR A 173 -20.25 -15.14 -5.44
C TYR A 173 -21.38 -14.15 -5.68
N PHE A 174 -21.80 -14.03 -6.94
CA PHE A 174 -22.75 -13.00 -7.32
C PHE A 174 -24.21 -13.42 -7.14
N ASP A 175 -24.51 -14.71 -7.32
CA ASP A 175 -25.84 -15.28 -7.17
C ASP A 175 -25.74 -16.60 -6.40
N PRO A 176 -26.67 -16.93 -5.49
CA PRO A 176 -26.64 -18.20 -4.74
C PRO A 176 -26.62 -19.43 -5.65
N ILE A 177 -27.11 -19.32 -6.88
CA ILE A 177 -27.01 -20.41 -7.85
C ILE A 177 -25.56 -20.67 -8.29
N CYS A 178 -24.69 -19.66 -8.26
CA CYS A 178 -23.27 -19.82 -8.59
C CYS A 178 -22.53 -20.64 -7.53
N GLU A 179 -22.99 -20.61 -6.28
CA GLU A 179 -22.43 -21.44 -5.22
C GLU A 179 -22.77 -22.92 -5.43
N SER A 180 -24.05 -23.22 -5.67
CA SER A 180 -24.55 -24.59 -5.84
C SER A 180 -24.29 -25.18 -7.21
N ASN A 181 -24.23 -24.34 -8.26
CA ASN A 181 -23.99 -24.75 -9.65
C ASN A 181 -23.10 -23.72 -10.39
N PRO A 182 -21.78 -23.74 -10.14
CA PRO A 182 -20.84 -22.78 -10.72
C PRO A 182 -20.90 -22.68 -12.25
N ASN A 183 -21.22 -23.80 -12.93
CA ASN A 183 -21.32 -23.84 -14.40
C ASN A 183 -22.38 -22.87 -14.96
N LYS A 184 -23.43 -22.54 -14.19
CA LYS A 184 -24.43 -21.55 -14.62
C LYS A 184 -23.90 -20.11 -14.63
N CYS A 185 -22.83 -19.85 -13.88
CA CYS A 185 -22.24 -18.54 -13.71
C CYS A 185 -20.84 -18.41 -14.29
N LYS A 186 -20.30 -19.48 -14.88
CA LYS A 186 -18.92 -19.50 -15.39
C LYS A 186 -18.63 -18.39 -16.39
N ASP A 187 -19.59 -18.05 -17.23
CA ASP A 187 -19.46 -17.00 -18.26
C ASP A 187 -20.24 -15.73 -17.89
N LYS A 188 -20.51 -15.53 -16.59
CA LYS A 188 -21.29 -14.40 -16.07
C LYS A 188 -20.44 -13.41 -15.29
N TYR A 189 -20.65 -12.14 -15.57
CA TYR A 189 -20.01 -10.99 -14.92
C TYR A 189 -20.21 -11.01 -13.38
N PRO A 190 -19.25 -10.52 -12.56
CA PRO A 190 -17.87 -10.10 -12.91
C PRO A 190 -16.82 -11.21 -12.73
N PHE A 191 -17.23 -12.38 -12.23
CA PHE A 191 -16.31 -13.43 -11.78
C PHE A 191 -16.09 -14.56 -12.80
N GLN A 192 -16.14 -14.26 -14.11
CA GLN A 192 -16.03 -15.28 -15.16
C GLN A 192 -14.73 -16.07 -15.07
N VAL A 193 -13.62 -15.38 -14.84
CA VAL A 193 -12.29 -16.01 -14.75
C VAL A 193 -12.22 -17.02 -13.60
N TRP A 194 -12.98 -16.79 -12.52
CA TRP A 194 -13.07 -17.70 -11.38
C TRP A 194 -14.25 -18.68 -11.48
N GLY A 195 -14.91 -18.78 -12.62
CA GLY A 195 -16.05 -19.70 -12.81
C GLY A 195 -17.31 -19.30 -12.02
N GLY A 196 -17.52 -17.99 -11.85
CA GLY A 196 -18.70 -17.42 -11.19
C GLY A 196 -18.59 -17.25 -9.68
N LYS A 197 -17.47 -17.66 -9.06
CA LYS A 197 -17.20 -17.47 -7.63
C LYS A 197 -15.70 -17.33 -7.37
N ALA A 198 -15.30 -16.45 -6.47
CA ALA A 198 -13.90 -16.22 -6.15
C ALA A 198 -13.60 -16.47 -4.66
N LYS A 199 -12.33 -16.44 -4.27
CA LYS A 199 -11.93 -16.53 -2.87
C LYS A 199 -12.35 -15.25 -2.14
N TYR A 200 -12.88 -15.34 -0.93
CA TYR A 200 -13.21 -14.15 -0.14
C TYR A 200 -11.97 -13.63 0.63
N ARG A 201 -11.55 -14.33 1.69
CA ARG A 201 -10.33 -14.04 2.47
C ARG A 201 -9.07 -14.40 1.71
N GLY A 202 -8.11 -13.50 1.73
CA GLY A 202 -6.87 -13.56 0.98
C GLY A 202 -6.99 -13.08 -0.47
N LEU A 203 -8.16 -12.62 -0.94
CA LEU A 203 -8.36 -12.00 -2.27
C LEU A 203 -9.16 -10.69 -2.15
N ILE A 204 -10.39 -10.74 -1.65
CA ILE A 204 -11.26 -9.56 -1.46
C ILE A 204 -10.94 -8.86 -0.15
N VAL A 205 -10.86 -9.62 0.94
CA VAL A 205 -10.40 -9.14 2.25
C VAL A 205 -9.13 -9.88 2.65
N ASP A 206 -8.39 -9.38 3.63
CA ASP A 206 -7.25 -10.11 4.20
C ASP A 206 -7.71 -11.34 5.01
N ASP A 207 -6.76 -12.04 5.65
CA ASP A 207 -7.10 -13.23 6.44
C ASP A 207 -7.93 -12.89 7.69
N LYS A 208 -7.88 -11.64 8.17
CA LYS A 208 -8.68 -11.12 9.29
C LYS A 208 -10.07 -10.66 8.86
N GLY A 209 -10.31 -10.48 7.55
CA GLY A 209 -11.57 -9.99 7.02
C GLY A 209 -11.59 -8.48 6.81
N GLU A 210 -10.41 -7.85 6.74
CA GLU A 210 -10.27 -6.42 6.54
C GLU A 210 -9.96 -6.10 5.07
N PHE A 211 -10.62 -5.07 4.52
CA PHE A 211 -10.27 -4.51 3.22
C PHE A 211 -8.96 -3.73 3.30
N LEU A 212 -8.28 -3.58 2.14
CA LEU A 212 -7.35 -2.48 1.97
C LEU A 212 -8.11 -1.16 1.80
N LYS A 213 -7.37 -0.05 1.82
CA LYS A 213 -7.92 1.28 1.60
C LYS A 213 -7.29 1.87 0.36
N ALA A 214 -8.11 2.36 -0.55
CA ALA A 214 -7.70 3.24 -1.62
C ALA A 214 -8.14 4.67 -1.28
N LYS A 215 -7.45 5.67 -1.85
CA LYS A 215 -7.77 7.08 -1.61
C LYS A 215 -8.74 7.56 -2.68
N PHE A 216 -9.80 8.24 -2.28
CA PHE A 216 -10.63 9.06 -3.18
C PHE A 216 -10.75 10.45 -2.57
N ASN A 217 -10.08 11.44 -3.17
CA ASN A 217 -9.97 12.79 -2.64
C ASN A 217 -9.51 12.79 -1.18
N ASN A 218 -10.38 13.16 -0.23
CA ASN A 218 -10.06 13.19 1.20
C ASN A 218 -10.56 11.97 1.97
N MET A 219 -11.15 10.99 1.29
CA MET A 219 -11.71 9.78 1.89
C MET A 219 -10.76 8.59 1.72
N ALA A 220 -10.66 7.78 2.78
CA ALA A 220 -10.22 6.40 2.66
C ALA A 220 -11.45 5.57 2.28
N VAL A 221 -11.32 4.73 1.25
CA VAL A 221 -12.43 3.95 0.69
C VAL A 221 -12.00 2.49 0.59
N PRO A 222 -12.82 1.51 1.01
CA PRO A 222 -12.47 0.11 0.98
C PRO A 222 -12.24 -0.39 -0.45
N CYS A 223 -11.16 -1.12 -0.65
CA CYS A 223 -10.83 -1.80 -1.90
C CYS A 223 -10.38 -3.24 -1.64
N PRO A 224 -10.41 -4.12 -2.65
CA PRO A 224 -9.97 -5.50 -2.47
C PRO A 224 -8.54 -5.62 -1.95
N TYR A 225 -8.31 -6.63 -1.10
CA TYR A 225 -7.00 -6.91 -0.51
C TYR A 225 -5.92 -7.22 -1.55
N LYS A 226 -6.29 -7.93 -2.61
CA LYS A 226 -5.46 -8.17 -3.80
C LYS A 226 -6.04 -7.43 -5.00
N TYR A 227 -6.21 -6.12 -4.87
CA TYR A 227 -6.81 -5.26 -5.89
C TYR A 227 -6.23 -5.44 -7.29
N LEU A 228 -4.92 -5.66 -7.45
CA LEU A 228 -4.32 -5.91 -8.78
C LEU A 228 -4.77 -7.25 -9.37
N ASP A 229 -4.73 -8.33 -8.58
CA ASP A 229 -5.19 -9.65 -9.02
C ASP A 229 -6.67 -9.58 -9.43
N VAL A 230 -7.52 -8.96 -8.59
CA VAL A 230 -8.95 -8.76 -8.87
C VAL A 230 -9.18 -7.97 -10.16
N LEU A 231 -8.48 -6.85 -10.37
CA LEU A 231 -8.64 -6.05 -11.58
C LEU A 231 -8.11 -6.75 -12.84
N SER A 232 -6.97 -7.45 -12.73
CA SER A 232 -6.36 -8.15 -13.86
C SER A 232 -7.19 -9.32 -14.37
N GLU A 233 -7.95 -9.97 -13.48
CA GLU A 233 -8.83 -11.10 -13.79
C GLU A 233 -10.30 -10.66 -13.93
N TRP A 234 -10.58 -9.36 -13.85
CA TRP A 234 -11.94 -8.82 -13.93
C TRP A 234 -12.58 -9.08 -15.29
N ASN A 235 -13.84 -9.52 -15.29
CA ASN A 235 -14.70 -9.61 -16.46
C ASN A 235 -14.01 -10.22 -17.71
N ASN A 236 -13.33 -11.35 -17.52
CA ASN A 236 -12.57 -12.03 -18.58
C ASN A 236 -11.40 -11.17 -19.14
N PHE A 237 -10.59 -10.65 -18.23
CA PHE A 237 -9.41 -9.83 -18.53
C PHE A 237 -9.74 -8.51 -19.23
N GLU A 238 -10.89 -7.90 -18.92
CA GLU A 238 -11.36 -6.65 -19.54
C GLU A 238 -10.30 -5.54 -19.50
N TYR A 239 -9.62 -5.38 -18.36
CA TYR A 239 -8.61 -4.33 -18.17
C TYR A 239 -7.18 -4.77 -18.47
N GLY A 240 -6.92 -6.05 -18.78
CA GLY A 240 -5.58 -6.60 -18.97
C GLY A 240 -4.60 -6.35 -17.81
N ALA A 241 -3.37 -6.88 -17.89
CA ALA A 241 -2.32 -6.57 -16.90
C ALA A 241 -1.56 -5.26 -17.25
N GLU A 242 -1.51 -4.94 -18.53
CA GLU A 242 -0.76 -3.81 -19.10
C GLU A 242 -1.54 -2.49 -18.99
N ASP A 243 -2.88 -2.53 -19.08
CA ASP A 243 -3.69 -1.30 -19.22
C ASP A 243 -4.12 -0.71 -17.86
N LEU A 244 -3.86 -1.39 -16.75
CA LEU A 244 -4.27 -0.93 -15.41
C LEU A 244 -3.52 0.33 -14.98
N GLU A 245 -2.22 0.36 -15.19
CA GLU A 245 -1.39 1.50 -14.76
C GLU A 245 -1.46 2.64 -15.78
N ILE A 246 -1.26 2.28 -17.06
CA ILE A 246 -1.27 3.20 -18.18
C ILE A 246 -2.49 2.85 -19.03
N PRO A 247 -3.50 3.74 -19.13
CA PRO A 247 -4.70 3.43 -19.88
C PRO A 247 -4.37 3.20 -21.37
N LYS A 248 -4.79 2.06 -21.91
CA LYS A 248 -4.77 1.77 -23.36
C LYS A 248 -5.70 2.67 -24.14
N TYR A 249 -6.86 2.95 -23.56
CA TYR A 249 -7.81 3.94 -24.02
C TYR A 249 -7.96 5.00 -22.93
N ASN A 250 -7.89 6.26 -23.30
CA ASN A 250 -8.02 7.38 -22.38
C ASN A 250 -9.15 8.32 -22.80
N CYS A 251 -9.73 9.02 -21.83
CA CYS A 251 -10.50 10.23 -22.09
C CYS A 251 -9.82 11.42 -21.42
N ILE A 252 -9.59 12.48 -22.20
CA ILE A 252 -8.90 13.67 -21.70
C ILE A 252 -9.76 14.90 -21.89
N LEU A 253 -9.71 15.75 -20.88
CA LEU A 253 -10.28 17.07 -20.91
C LEU A 253 -9.24 18.09 -21.35
N ASN A 254 -9.35 18.56 -22.59
CA ASN A 254 -8.58 19.66 -23.12
C ASN A 254 -9.51 20.63 -23.86
N ASN A 255 -10.13 21.54 -23.12
CA ASN A 255 -11.31 22.35 -23.51
C ASN A 255 -12.58 21.54 -23.78
N GLU A 256 -12.48 20.41 -24.49
CA GLU A 256 -13.53 19.42 -24.70
C GLU A 256 -13.04 18.02 -24.34
N TRP A 257 -13.98 17.07 -24.23
CA TRP A 257 -13.68 15.66 -23.99
C TRP A 257 -13.18 14.98 -25.27
N GLU A 258 -11.96 14.45 -25.20
CA GLU A 258 -11.32 13.75 -26.31
C GLU A 258 -11.07 12.29 -25.96
N TYR A 259 -11.67 11.38 -26.74
CA TYR A 259 -11.46 9.95 -26.59
C TYR A 259 -10.29 9.44 -27.42
N ASN A 260 -9.36 8.78 -26.74
CA ASN A 260 -8.24 8.02 -27.29
C ASN A 260 -7.37 8.80 -28.29
N LYS A 261 -7.26 10.12 -28.11
CA LYS A 261 -6.40 10.98 -28.93
C LYS A 261 -5.01 11.19 -28.34
N TYR A 262 -4.86 11.00 -27.04
CA TYR A 262 -3.61 11.26 -26.36
C TYR A 262 -2.82 9.99 -26.12
N LYS A 263 -1.51 10.13 -26.18
CA LYS A 263 -0.59 9.06 -25.83
C LYS A 263 0.18 9.49 -24.60
N ILE A 264 -0.01 8.77 -23.49
CA ILE A 264 0.71 8.99 -22.23
C ILE A 264 2.21 9.05 -22.50
N ASN A 265 2.81 10.20 -22.25
CA ASN A 265 4.21 10.45 -22.56
C ASN A 265 5.12 10.14 -21.35
N SER A 266 6.44 10.31 -21.49
CA SER A 266 7.39 10.00 -20.42
C SER A 266 7.22 10.89 -19.19
N GLN A 267 6.76 12.13 -19.36
CA GLN A 267 6.52 13.06 -18.26
C GLN A 267 5.25 12.68 -17.48
N ASP A 268 4.20 12.23 -18.16
CA ASP A 268 3.00 11.73 -17.47
C ASP A 268 3.27 10.44 -16.70
N LYS A 269 4.09 9.53 -17.26
CA LYS A 269 4.52 8.32 -16.56
C LYS A 269 5.22 8.66 -15.25
N LYS A 270 6.13 9.65 -15.26
CA LYS A 270 6.79 10.15 -14.04
C LYS A 270 5.79 10.75 -13.04
N LYS A 271 4.73 11.41 -13.51
CA LYS A 271 3.66 11.92 -12.63
C LYS A 271 2.87 10.78 -12.00
N LEU A 272 2.44 9.78 -12.79
CA LEU A 272 1.74 8.58 -12.32
C LEU A 272 2.56 7.82 -11.28
N GLU A 273 3.86 7.63 -11.56
CA GLU A 273 4.83 7.05 -10.64
C GLU A 273 4.87 7.81 -9.31
N LYS A 274 5.08 9.13 -9.38
CA LYS A 274 5.15 9.99 -8.19
C LYS A 274 3.88 9.89 -7.35
N VAL A 275 2.71 9.99 -7.98
CA VAL A 275 1.42 9.90 -7.27
C VAL A 275 1.24 8.52 -6.64
N SER A 276 1.55 7.45 -7.37
CA SER A 276 1.44 6.08 -6.86
C SER A 276 2.34 5.85 -5.65
N LEU A 277 3.58 6.35 -5.69
CA LEU A 277 4.52 6.29 -4.56
C LEU A 277 4.04 7.14 -3.37
N GLU A 278 3.44 8.30 -3.60
CA GLU A 278 2.86 9.13 -2.54
C GLU A 278 1.63 8.51 -1.87
N LEU A 279 0.80 7.78 -2.63
CA LEU A 279 -0.32 7.01 -2.10
C LEU A 279 0.16 5.88 -1.20
N ASP A 280 1.14 5.12 -1.66
CA ASP A 280 1.71 3.98 -0.94
C ASP A 280 2.39 4.42 0.37
N LYS A 281 3.14 5.53 0.34
CA LYS A 281 3.71 6.17 1.55
C LYS A 281 2.66 6.53 2.60
N LYS A 282 1.41 6.77 2.18
CA LYS A 282 0.26 7.07 3.04
C LYS A 282 -0.58 5.83 3.36
N ASN A 283 -0.06 4.64 3.05
CA ASN A 283 -0.69 3.34 3.24
C ASN A 283 -2.02 3.19 2.48
N TYR A 284 -2.11 3.80 1.29
CA TYR A 284 -3.19 3.57 0.35
C TYR A 284 -2.76 2.62 -0.76
N ALA A 285 -3.67 1.78 -1.24
CA ALA A 285 -3.47 0.97 -2.43
C ALA A 285 -3.13 1.86 -3.64
N SER A 286 -2.12 1.45 -4.42
CA SER A 286 -1.68 2.15 -5.62
C SER A 286 -0.91 1.22 -6.57
N PHE A 287 -0.43 1.78 -7.68
CA PHE A 287 0.48 1.09 -8.61
C PHE A 287 1.96 1.17 -8.20
N SER A 288 2.31 1.61 -6.99
CA SER A 288 3.71 1.80 -6.53
C SER A 288 4.60 0.58 -6.80
N LYS A 289 4.05 -0.63 -6.68
CA LYS A 289 4.70 -1.92 -6.93
C LYS A 289 5.30 -2.07 -8.32
N LYS A 290 4.82 -1.32 -9.32
CA LYS A 290 5.37 -1.32 -10.68
C LYS A 290 6.56 -0.39 -10.87
N TYR A 291 6.78 0.57 -9.96
CA TYR A 291 7.71 1.68 -10.19
C TYR A 291 9.06 1.57 -9.50
N TYR A 292 9.22 0.70 -8.52
CA TYR A 292 10.56 0.50 -7.93
C TYR A 292 11.23 -0.74 -8.51
N ASN A 293 12.51 -0.57 -8.82
CA ASN A 293 13.41 -1.68 -9.05
C ASN A 293 13.85 -2.23 -7.71
N CYS A 294 14.01 -3.54 -7.62
CA CYS A 294 14.72 -4.09 -6.48
C CYS A 294 16.17 -3.62 -6.54
N ARG A 295 16.77 -3.47 -5.37
CA ARG A 295 18.16 -3.10 -5.21
C ARG A 295 19.05 -4.13 -5.91
N HIS A 296 20.19 -3.67 -6.42
CA HIS A 296 21.18 -4.48 -7.13
C HIS A 296 20.65 -5.16 -8.40
N ASP A 297 19.65 -4.55 -9.06
CA ASP A 297 19.01 -5.06 -10.29
C ASP A 297 18.50 -6.51 -10.14
N ARG A 298 18.09 -6.89 -8.93
CA ARG A 298 17.51 -8.21 -8.65
C ARG A 298 16.03 -8.25 -9.08
N ASP A 299 15.52 -9.44 -9.36
CA ASP A 299 14.09 -9.66 -9.62
C ASP A 299 13.27 -9.83 -8.32
N LEU A 300 13.95 -10.06 -7.20
CA LEU A 300 13.35 -10.35 -5.90
C LEU A 300 13.65 -9.22 -4.91
N CYS A 301 12.60 -8.70 -4.28
CA CYS A 301 12.66 -7.80 -3.13
C CYS A 301 11.35 -7.86 -2.35
N PHE A 302 11.34 -7.30 -1.15
CA PHE A 302 10.21 -7.33 -0.22
C PHE A 302 8.91 -6.80 -0.83
N GLY A 303 8.99 -5.73 -1.61
CA GLY A 303 7.82 -5.12 -2.21
C GLY A 303 7.25 -5.91 -3.39
N LYS A 304 8.12 -6.61 -4.15
CA LYS A 304 7.71 -7.36 -5.35
C LYS A 304 7.19 -8.76 -5.07
N ASN A 305 7.63 -9.39 -3.97
CA ASN A 305 7.21 -10.75 -3.64
C ASN A 305 6.69 -10.84 -2.19
N LYS A 306 5.36 -11.02 -2.08
CA LYS A 306 4.67 -11.05 -0.79
C LYS A 306 5.00 -12.28 0.06
N GLU A 307 5.19 -13.45 -0.57
CA GLU A 307 5.56 -14.65 0.18
C GLU A 307 6.95 -14.49 0.79
N PHE A 308 7.90 -14.01 -0.01
CA PHE A 308 9.24 -13.67 0.44
C PHE A 308 9.23 -12.64 1.57
N TYR A 309 8.45 -11.57 1.43
CA TYR A 309 8.26 -10.57 2.50
C TYR A 309 7.73 -11.21 3.78
N ASN A 310 6.65 -11.99 3.72
CA ASN A 310 6.04 -12.61 4.89
C ASN A 310 7.01 -13.58 5.58
N ILE A 311 7.75 -14.39 4.82
CA ILE A 311 8.77 -15.28 5.37
C ILE A 311 9.86 -14.46 6.05
N SER A 312 10.33 -13.39 5.42
CA SER A 312 11.40 -12.52 5.96
C SER A 312 10.97 -11.82 7.25
N VAL A 313 9.77 -11.24 7.30
CA VAL A 313 9.19 -10.65 8.52
C VAL A 313 9.11 -11.70 9.64
N ASN A 314 8.59 -12.89 9.34
CA ASN A 314 8.47 -13.97 10.31
C ASN A 314 9.84 -14.41 10.85
N GLN A 315 10.86 -14.51 9.98
CA GLN A 315 12.21 -14.83 10.42
C GLN A 315 12.84 -13.70 11.24
N LEU A 316 12.66 -12.43 10.84
CA LEU A 316 13.15 -11.28 11.58
C LEU A 316 12.61 -11.29 13.01
N VAL A 317 11.29 -11.37 13.17
CA VAL A 317 10.63 -11.43 14.49
C VAL A 317 11.11 -12.64 15.29
N LYS A 318 11.14 -13.82 14.67
CA LYS A 318 11.56 -15.06 15.34
C LYS A 318 12.99 -14.98 15.88
N ILE A 319 13.93 -14.54 15.07
CA ILE A 319 15.34 -14.41 15.42
C ILE A 319 15.53 -13.31 16.46
N TYR A 320 14.86 -12.17 16.29
CA TYR A 320 14.96 -11.05 17.22
C TYR A 320 14.46 -11.40 18.62
N ASN A 321 13.38 -12.17 18.71
CA ASN A 321 12.88 -12.70 19.98
C ASN A 321 13.89 -13.63 20.67
N GLN A 322 14.76 -14.32 19.91
CA GLN A 322 15.86 -15.09 20.50
C GLN A 322 16.97 -14.17 21.04
N PHE A 323 17.27 -13.05 20.38
CA PHE A 323 18.24 -12.08 20.92
C PHE A 323 17.79 -11.55 22.28
N GLN A 324 16.52 -11.14 22.39
CA GLN A 324 15.94 -10.68 23.65
C GLN A 324 16.01 -11.74 24.75
N LYS A 325 15.63 -12.99 24.44
CA LYS A 325 15.70 -14.12 25.40
C LYS A 325 17.12 -14.43 25.88
N ASN A 326 18.12 -14.18 25.04
CA ASN A 326 19.53 -14.43 25.37
C ASN A 326 20.26 -13.16 25.81
N ASN A 327 19.53 -12.06 26.07
CA ASN A 327 20.07 -10.77 26.50
C ASN A 327 21.14 -10.19 25.55
N LEU A 328 21.00 -10.45 24.25
CA LEU A 328 21.87 -9.89 23.21
C LEU A 328 21.35 -8.52 22.78
N LYS A 329 22.22 -7.50 22.88
CA LYS A 329 21.92 -6.13 22.43
C LYS A 329 22.08 -6.03 20.92
N VAL A 330 21.00 -6.33 20.21
CA VAL A 330 20.90 -6.20 18.75
C VAL A 330 19.87 -5.14 18.41
N PHE A 331 20.14 -4.30 17.43
CA PHE A 331 19.22 -3.25 16.97
C PHE A 331 19.06 -3.28 15.45
N LEU A 332 17.96 -2.73 14.94
CA LEU A 332 17.74 -2.59 13.49
C LEU A 332 18.77 -1.62 12.92
N SER A 333 19.39 -1.96 11.79
CA SER A 333 20.36 -1.10 11.11
C SER A 333 20.15 -1.14 9.60
N GLY A 334 21.03 -0.48 8.84
CA GLY A 334 21.05 -0.56 7.38
C GLY A 334 19.71 -0.25 6.71
N GLY A 335 19.40 -1.00 5.64
CA GLY A 335 18.16 -0.90 4.89
C GLY A 335 16.92 -1.27 5.71
N THR A 336 17.06 -2.14 6.71
CA THR A 336 15.94 -2.49 7.61
C THR A 336 15.54 -1.33 8.53
N LEU A 337 16.50 -0.62 9.13
CA LEU A 337 16.21 0.60 9.91
C LEU A 337 15.69 1.74 9.01
N LEU A 338 16.26 1.85 7.81
CA LEU A 338 15.86 2.84 6.81
C LEU A 338 14.39 2.62 6.39
N GLY A 339 14.01 1.37 6.12
CA GLY A 339 12.63 0.98 5.84
C GLY A 339 11.70 1.30 7.01
N TYR A 340 12.08 0.94 8.23
CA TYR A 340 11.31 1.27 9.44
C TYR A 340 11.00 2.77 9.50
N GLN A 341 12.02 3.61 9.29
CA GLN A 341 11.85 5.07 9.41
C GLN A 341 11.12 5.68 8.22
N ARG A 342 11.37 5.21 6.98
CA ARG A 342 10.82 5.82 5.75
C ARG A 342 9.46 5.28 5.35
N GLU A 343 9.24 4.00 5.57
CA GLU A 343 8.10 3.26 5.00
C GLU A 343 7.24 2.63 6.10
N SER A 344 7.62 2.76 7.38
CA SER A 344 6.99 2.04 8.49
C SER A 344 6.91 0.52 8.23
N ASN A 345 7.82 0.01 7.42
CA ASN A 345 7.86 -1.37 6.94
C ASN A 345 9.31 -1.80 6.60
N LEU A 346 9.56 -3.02 6.12
CA LEU A 346 10.82 -3.31 5.45
C LEU A 346 10.92 -2.45 4.18
N LEU A 347 12.14 -2.03 3.83
CA LEU A 347 12.38 -1.19 2.66
C LEU A 347 11.99 -1.96 1.40
N ARG A 348 10.97 -1.50 0.66
CA ARG A 348 10.30 -2.31 -0.38
C ARG A 348 11.21 -2.81 -1.51
N ASN A 349 12.31 -2.11 -1.79
CA ASN A 349 13.26 -2.50 -2.81
C ASN A 349 14.44 -3.34 -2.28
N ASP A 350 14.55 -3.60 -0.98
CA ASP A 350 15.59 -4.48 -0.42
C ASP A 350 15.17 -5.95 -0.43
N ASP A 351 16.17 -6.83 -0.25
CA ASP A 351 15.99 -8.27 -0.24
C ASP A 351 16.80 -9.01 0.84
N ASP A 352 17.32 -8.27 1.82
CA ASP A 352 18.01 -8.77 2.99
C ASP A 352 17.57 -8.04 4.26
N LEU A 353 17.96 -8.60 5.41
CA LEU A 353 17.62 -8.07 6.72
C LEU A 353 18.89 -7.58 7.42
N ASP A 354 18.93 -6.30 7.74
CA ASP A 354 20.06 -5.63 8.38
C ASP A 354 19.82 -5.45 9.87
N ILE A 355 20.73 -5.98 10.67
CA ILE A 355 20.77 -5.78 12.11
C ILE A 355 22.20 -5.53 12.56
N THR A 356 22.39 -4.93 13.73
CA THR A 356 23.73 -4.70 14.28
C THR A 356 23.82 -5.18 15.71
N LEU A 357 24.87 -5.93 16.01
CA LEU A 357 25.23 -6.34 17.36
C LEU A 357 26.07 -5.26 18.03
N LEU A 358 25.70 -4.89 19.25
CA LEU A 358 26.51 -4.12 20.18
C LEU A 358 27.08 -5.08 21.25
N PRO A 359 28.25 -5.71 20.99
CA PRO A 359 28.81 -6.73 21.87
C PRO A 359 29.28 -6.11 23.20
N SER A 360 28.92 -6.77 24.29
CA SER A 360 29.46 -6.48 25.64
C SER A 360 30.55 -7.48 26.05
N SER A 361 30.65 -8.61 25.35
CA SER A 361 31.69 -9.61 25.60
C SER A 361 31.93 -10.51 24.39
N PHE A 362 33.03 -11.29 24.42
CA PHE A 362 33.26 -12.35 23.43
C PHE A 362 32.18 -13.43 23.41
N GLU A 363 31.48 -13.64 24.53
CA GLU A 363 30.42 -14.64 24.62
C GLU A 363 29.24 -14.29 23.69
N ASP A 364 29.04 -13.00 23.41
CA ASP A 364 27.93 -12.54 22.58
C ASP A 364 28.03 -13.04 21.14
N PHE A 365 29.24 -13.18 20.59
CA PHE A 365 29.45 -13.82 19.29
C PHE A 365 29.03 -15.28 19.32
N THR A 366 29.37 -16.00 20.39
CA THR A 366 29.00 -17.40 20.56
C THR A 366 27.48 -17.55 20.68
N LYS A 367 26.82 -16.68 21.43
CA LYS A 367 25.36 -16.65 21.55
C LYS A 367 24.70 -16.34 20.21
N LEU A 368 25.20 -15.34 19.47
CA LEU A 368 24.72 -14.97 18.13
C LEU A 368 24.77 -16.17 17.19
N GLU A 369 25.94 -16.80 17.07
CA GLU A 369 26.12 -17.97 16.21
C GLU A 369 25.22 -19.16 16.62
N LYS A 370 25.06 -19.40 17.92
CA LYS A 370 24.21 -20.48 18.44
C LYS A 370 22.74 -20.27 18.10
N ILE A 371 22.24 -19.04 18.18
CA ILE A 371 20.85 -18.70 17.82
C ILE A 371 20.59 -19.04 16.36
N PHE A 372 21.41 -18.52 15.45
CA PHE A 372 21.24 -18.77 14.01
C PHE A 372 21.45 -20.24 13.64
N LYS A 373 22.47 -20.90 14.21
CA LYS A 373 22.72 -22.33 13.99
C LYS A 373 21.52 -23.19 14.41
N LYS A 374 20.92 -22.91 15.57
CA LYS A 374 19.74 -23.63 16.08
C LYS A 374 18.55 -23.49 15.13
N GLU A 375 18.41 -22.34 14.47
CA GLU A 375 17.35 -22.08 13.51
C GLU A 375 17.67 -22.57 12.07
N GLY A 376 18.82 -23.24 11.90
CA GLY A 376 19.23 -23.87 10.65
C GLY A 376 19.84 -22.91 9.62
N TYR A 377 20.36 -21.77 10.05
CA TYR A 377 21.08 -20.84 9.17
C TYR A 377 22.51 -21.30 8.94
N LYS A 378 22.97 -21.12 7.72
CA LYS A 378 24.39 -21.17 7.35
C LYS A 378 25.02 -19.80 7.66
N LYS A 379 26.32 -19.77 7.95
CA LYS A 379 27.04 -18.54 8.27
C LYS A 379 28.19 -18.29 7.31
N LYS A 380 28.41 -17.02 6.99
CA LYS A 380 29.64 -16.47 6.39
C LYS A 380 30.14 -15.37 7.31
N ILE A 381 31.45 -15.34 7.55
CA ILE A 381 32.06 -14.37 8.48
C ILE A 381 33.08 -13.55 7.70
N TYR A 382 32.97 -12.23 7.80
CA TYR A 382 33.98 -11.30 7.34
C TYR A 382 34.82 -10.89 8.54
N TYR A 383 36.11 -11.09 8.42
CA TYR A 383 37.03 -10.89 9.53
C TYR A 383 37.85 -9.62 9.35
N ILE A 384 38.18 -9.03 10.47
CA ILE A 384 38.97 -7.81 10.60
C ILE A 384 40.20 -8.11 11.46
N LYS A 385 41.28 -7.34 11.30
CA LYS A 385 42.45 -7.43 12.16
C LYS A 385 42.51 -6.22 13.08
N ILE A 386 42.43 -6.45 14.39
CA ILE A 386 42.65 -5.44 15.42
C ILE A 386 43.87 -5.89 16.23
N LYS A 387 44.91 -5.05 16.31
CA LYS A 387 46.18 -5.38 17.00
C LYS A 387 46.75 -6.76 16.59
N ASN A 388 46.73 -7.06 15.29
CA ASN A 388 47.13 -8.35 14.71
C ASN A 388 46.28 -9.58 15.11
N VAL A 389 45.19 -9.40 15.86
CA VAL A 389 44.24 -10.46 16.21
C VAL A 389 43.03 -10.40 15.27
N LYS A 390 42.57 -11.57 14.81
CA LYS A 390 41.47 -11.71 13.87
C LYS A 390 40.13 -11.73 14.63
N TYR A 391 39.26 -10.77 14.35
CA TYR A 391 37.92 -10.68 14.95
C TYR A 391 36.81 -10.71 13.88
N PRO A 392 35.58 -11.09 14.24
CA PRO A 392 34.42 -10.91 13.37
C PRO A 392 34.12 -9.42 13.17
N GLY A 393 34.11 -8.94 11.93
CA GLY A 393 33.66 -7.60 11.57
C GLY A 393 32.19 -7.55 11.14
N GLN A 394 31.74 -8.61 10.46
CA GLN A 394 30.36 -8.80 10.05
C GLN A 394 30.05 -10.29 9.92
N TYR A 395 28.79 -10.65 10.18
CA TYR A 395 28.23 -11.93 9.82
C TYR A 395 27.19 -11.78 8.72
N THR A 396 27.17 -12.72 7.78
CA THR A 396 26.00 -12.99 6.95
C THR A 396 25.46 -14.35 7.34
N PHE A 397 24.22 -14.40 7.79
CA PHE A 397 23.49 -15.65 8.02
C PHE A 397 22.44 -15.84 6.96
N TYR A 398 22.38 -17.02 6.35
CA TYR A 398 21.38 -17.30 5.31
C TYR A 398 20.78 -18.69 5.41
N LYS A 399 19.53 -18.81 4.98
CA LYS A 399 18.78 -20.07 4.91
C LYS A 399 17.80 -20.04 3.73
N PHE A 400 17.51 -21.19 3.15
CA PHE A 400 16.47 -21.31 2.13
C PHE A 400 15.15 -21.77 2.77
N ILE A 401 14.06 -21.06 2.48
CA ILE A 401 12.69 -21.39 2.89
C ILE A 401 11.79 -21.19 1.67
N ASN A 402 11.06 -22.22 1.26
CA ASN A 402 10.20 -22.21 0.05
C ASN A 402 10.93 -21.73 -1.21
N GLY A 403 12.20 -22.11 -1.38
CA GLY A 403 13.02 -21.69 -2.51
C GLY A 403 13.61 -20.27 -2.39
N PHE A 404 13.16 -19.45 -1.43
CA PHE A 404 13.71 -18.12 -1.18
C PHE A 404 14.93 -18.19 -0.26
N ARG A 405 15.99 -17.44 -0.59
CA ARG A 405 17.13 -17.22 0.29
C ARG A 405 16.79 -16.08 1.26
N ILE A 406 16.63 -16.40 2.53
CA ILE A 406 16.49 -15.42 3.60
C ILE A 406 17.88 -15.10 4.14
N GLU A 407 18.27 -13.83 4.11
CA GLU A 407 19.59 -13.36 4.49
C GLU A 407 19.50 -12.33 5.63
N PHE A 408 20.39 -12.47 6.61
CA PHE A 408 20.64 -11.49 7.65
C PHE A 408 22.08 -11.02 7.54
N ASP A 409 22.27 -9.73 7.31
CA ASP A 409 23.55 -9.07 7.47
C ASP A 409 23.63 -8.43 8.85
N ILE A 410 24.68 -8.81 9.58
CA ILE A 410 24.87 -8.45 10.98
C ILE A 410 26.17 -7.68 11.13
N GLY A 411 26.03 -6.36 11.22
CA GLY A 411 27.12 -5.47 11.57
C GLY A 411 27.59 -5.69 13.00
N ILE A 412 28.90 -5.56 13.25
CA ILE A 412 29.46 -5.55 14.61
C ILE A 412 29.96 -4.14 14.92
N ILE A 413 29.36 -3.48 15.91
CA ILE A 413 29.87 -2.20 16.42
C ILE A 413 30.95 -2.43 17.47
N TRP A 414 32.02 -1.67 17.36
CA TRP A 414 33.13 -1.62 18.31
C TRP A 414 33.21 -0.24 18.92
N LYS A 415 33.66 -0.15 20.17
CA LYS A 415 33.88 1.14 20.82
C LYS A 415 35.32 1.57 20.62
N ASP A 416 35.54 2.82 20.23
CA ASP A 416 36.84 3.47 20.25
C ASP A 416 37.00 4.23 21.57
N THR A 417 37.93 3.78 22.42
CA THR A 417 38.13 4.35 23.76
C THR A 417 38.68 5.76 23.70
N PHE A 418 39.48 6.03 22.67
CA PHE A 418 40.28 7.24 22.56
C PHE A 418 39.44 8.38 22.00
N ASN A 419 38.71 8.11 20.91
CA ASN A 419 37.86 9.12 20.27
C ASN A 419 36.42 9.13 20.82
N ASN A 420 36.09 8.19 21.72
CA ASN A 420 34.74 7.98 22.24
C ASN A 420 33.70 7.87 21.11
N ASN A 421 33.98 7.01 20.12
CA ASN A 421 33.10 6.74 18.98
C ASN A 421 32.67 5.29 18.94
N PHE A 422 31.61 5.01 18.19
CA PHE A 422 31.24 3.68 17.74
C PHE A 422 31.72 3.48 16.30
N VAL A 423 32.25 2.29 16.02
CA VAL A 423 32.91 1.95 14.77
C VAL A 423 32.34 0.64 14.25
N LEU A 424 31.77 0.69 13.05
CA LEU A 424 31.31 -0.48 12.31
C LEU A 424 32.26 -0.69 11.12
N PHE A 425 32.49 -1.96 10.77
CA PHE A 425 33.40 -2.32 9.69
C PHE A 425 32.63 -2.51 8.38
N SER A 426 33.15 -1.94 7.29
CA SER A 426 32.64 -2.21 5.94
C SER A 426 33.18 -3.54 5.43
N TYR A 427 32.32 -4.30 4.76
CA TYR A 427 32.69 -5.53 4.05
C TYR A 427 33.09 -5.26 2.59
N PHE A 428 32.83 -4.07 2.06
CA PHE A 428 33.03 -3.73 0.65
C PHE A 428 34.52 -3.53 0.31
N LYS A 429 35.29 -2.97 1.24
CA LYS A 429 36.73 -2.77 1.08
C LYS A 429 37.45 -2.90 2.41
N ASN A 430 38.55 -3.66 2.40
CA ASN A 430 39.42 -3.75 3.58
C ASN A 430 39.92 -2.35 3.96
N GLY A 431 39.73 -1.98 5.23
CA GLY A 431 40.14 -0.69 5.77
C GLY A 431 39.06 0.41 5.71
N GLU A 432 37.83 0.09 5.30
CA GLU A 432 36.70 1.03 5.42
C GLU A 432 35.96 0.86 6.75
N TYR A 433 35.76 1.98 7.44
CA TYR A 433 35.11 2.04 8.74
C TYR A 433 33.99 3.07 8.71
N TYR A 434 32.82 2.70 9.23
CA TYR A 434 31.71 3.60 9.48
C TYR A 434 31.78 4.11 10.91
N ILE A 435 31.95 5.42 11.07
CA ILE A 435 32.08 6.05 12.38
C ILE A 435 30.74 6.65 12.79
N PHE A 436 30.36 6.42 14.04
CA PHE A 436 29.17 6.98 14.66
C PHE A 436 29.55 7.61 16.00
N ARG A 437 28.89 8.74 16.33
CA ARG A 437 28.91 9.23 17.70
C ARG A 437 28.21 8.22 18.62
N PRO A 438 28.56 8.13 19.91
CA PRO A 438 27.87 7.26 20.85
C PRO A 438 26.37 7.57 20.87
N PHE A 439 25.56 6.53 20.90
CA PHE A 439 24.11 6.63 20.98
C PHE A 439 23.56 5.59 21.96
N GLN A 440 22.38 5.86 22.50
CA GLN A 440 21.61 4.89 23.27
C GLN A 440 20.63 4.15 22.34
N LEU A 441 20.10 3.03 22.83
CA LEU A 441 19.06 2.28 22.14
C LEU A 441 17.72 2.54 22.82
N LYS A 442 16.66 2.66 22.02
CA LYS A 442 15.27 2.70 22.50
C LYS A 442 14.46 1.57 21.87
N GLN A 443 13.40 1.13 22.54
CA GLN A 443 12.45 0.17 21.98
C GLN A 443 11.37 0.86 21.16
N VAL A 444 10.99 0.24 20.04
CA VAL A 444 9.91 0.68 19.16
C VAL A 444 9.04 -0.52 18.77
N ASN A 445 7.76 -0.28 18.48
CA ASN A 445 6.89 -1.28 17.88
C ASN A 445 7.06 -1.22 16.36
N PHE A 446 7.49 -2.33 15.78
CA PHE A 446 7.66 -2.50 14.35
C PHE A 446 7.22 -3.91 13.96
N LEU A 447 6.46 -4.07 12.88
CA LEU A 447 5.97 -5.38 12.43
C LEU A 447 5.29 -6.22 13.54
N ASN A 448 4.55 -5.54 14.44
CA ASN A 448 3.89 -6.12 15.62
C ASN A 448 4.84 -6.80 16.62
N ASN A 449 6.09 -6.35 16.71
CA ASN A 449 7.06 -6.82 17.70
C ASN A 449 7.90 -5.64 18.22
N TYR A 450 8.56 -5.84 19.37
CA TYR A 450 9.41 -4.81 19.97
C TYR A 450 10.86 -4.98 19.52
N PHE A 451 11.38 -3.95 18.86
CA PHE A 451 12.75 -3.89 18.36
C PHE A 451 13.51 -2.72 19.00
N PHE A 452 14.82 -2.88 19.18
CA PHE A 452 15.72 -1.79 19.49
C PHE A 452 16.11 -1.05 18.21
N VAL A 453 16.17 0.28 18.31
CA VAL A 453 16.71 1.21 17.32
C VAL A 453 17.59 2.24 18.04
N PRO A 454 18.48 2.97 17.33
CA PRO A 454 19.15 4.13 17.91
C PRO A 454 18.14 5.15 18.42
N GLU A 455 18.41 5.77 19.57
CA GLU A 455 17.48 6.71 20.22
C GLU A 455 17.11 7.88 19.28
N ASN A 456 18.10 8.38 18.54
CA ASN A 456 17.93 9.34 17.48
C ASN A 456 18.18 8.68 16.10
N VAL A 457 17.13 8.08 15.56
CA VAL A 457 17.16 7.35 14.28
C VAL A 457 17.58 8.26 13.12
N GLU A 458 17.08 9.50 13.08
CA GLU A 458 17.39 10.45 12.00
C GLU A 458 18.86 10.86 12.00
N ASN A 459 19.46 11.11 13.16
CA ASN A 459 20.90 11.39 13.26
C ASN A 459 21.75 10.17 12.86
N TYR A 460 21.32 8.97 13.24
CA TYR A 460 22.01 7.74 12.85
C TYR A 460 21.96 7.53 11.33
N LEU A 461 20.76 7.62 10.73
CA LEU A 461 20.57 7.47 9.29
C LEU A 461 21.25 8.60 8.49
N SER A 462 21.20 9.84 8.95
CA SER A 462 21.88 10.95 8.27
C SER A 462 23.41 10.83 8.33
N SER A 463 23.95 10.25 9.41
CA SER A 463 25.38 9.92 9.48
C SER A 463 25.75 8.84 8.46
N SER A 464 24.90 7.82 8.27
CA SER A 464 25.13 6.76 7.29
C SER A 464 24.93 7.20 5.84
N TYR A 465 23.74 7.72 5.51
CA TYR A 465 23.25 7.90 4.14
C TYR A 465 23.29 9.37 3.67
N GLY A 466 23.65 10.29 4.56
CA GLY A 466 23.66 11.73 4.31
C GLY A 466 22.38 12.46 4.71
N PRO A 467 22.38 13.81 4.66
CA PRO A 467 21.25 14.63 5.10
C PRO A 467 19.96 14.36 4.31
N ASP A 468 20.08 13.82 3.10
CA ASP A 468 19.01 13.45 2.19
C ASP A 468 18.63 11.96 2.26
N TRP A 469 18.93 11.26 3.37
CA TRP A 469 18.62 9.84 3.56
C TRP A 469 17.14 9.47 3.35
N ASN A 470 16.24 10.44 3.54
CA ASN A 470 14.81 10.30 3.34
C ASN A 470 14.37 10.43 1.87
N VAL A 471 15.28 10.84 0.99
CA VAL A 471 15.09 10.87 -0.46
C VAL A 471 15.57 9.53 -1.04
N GLU A 472 14.73 8.92 -1.86
CA GLU A 472 15.11 7.70 -2.54
C GLU A 472 16.12 7.98 -3.65
N LYS A 473 17.24 7.26 -3.61
CA LYS A 473 18.31 7.35 -4.60
C LYS A 473 18.25 6.11 -5.49
N ASN A 474 17.98 6.32 -6.78
CA ASN A 474 18.10 5.24 -7.76
C ASN A 474 19.55 4.77 -7.81
N ASN A 475 19.76 3.46 -7.68
CA ASN A 475 21.08 2.82 -7.73
C ASN A 475 22.05 3.29 -6.63
N PHE A 476 21.57 3.42 -5.38
CA PHE A 476 22.44 3.67 -4.23
C PHE A 476 23.58 2.64 -4.16
N LYS A 477 24.83 3.11 -4.19
CA LYS A 477 26.05 2.30 -4.12
C LYS A 477 26.69 2.42 -2.75
N TYR A 478 27.54 1.46 -2.41
CA TYR A 478 28.32 1.51 -1.18
C TYR A 478 29.24 2.75 -1.08
N THR A 479 29.61 3.35 -2.21
CA THR A 479 30.38 4.60 -2.23
C THR A 479 29.58 5.83 -1.78
N ASP A 480 28.25 5.70 -1.67
CA ASP A 480 27.34 6.81 -1.36
C ASP A 480 27.10 6.94 0.15
N TYR A 481 27.73 6.09 0.98
CA TYR A 481 27.70 6.24 2.43
C TYR A 481 28.57 7.42 2.88
N ASN A 482 28.03 8.29 3.74
CA ASN A 482 28.66 9.56 4.13
C ASN A 482 29.68 9.44 5.26
N ASN A 483 29.71 8.34 6.00
CA ASN A 483 30.57 8.18 7.17
C ASN A 483 31.71 7.16 6.97
N ILE A 484 32.10 6.88 5.72
CA ILE A 484 33.25 6.03 5.42
C ILE A 484 34.55 6.76 5.79
N ASN A 485 35.38 6.10 6.59
CA ASN A 485 36.76 6.48 6.87
C ASN A 485 37.70 5.36 6.43
N MET A 486 38.71 5.70 5.63
CA MET A 486 39.72 4.76 5.10
C MET A 486 40.95 4.60 6.01
N ASP A 487 41.19 5.56 6.90
CA ASP A 487 42.43 5.72 7.68
C ASP A 487 42.15 5.63 9.20
N TYR A 488 41.31 4.69 9.61
CA TYR A 488 40.96 4.54 11.03
C TYR A 488 42.02 3.79 11.82
N ASN A 489 42.46 4.35 12.95
CA ASN A 489 43.38 3.68 13.86
C ASN A 489 42.66 2.61 14.69
N THR A 490 42.76 1.36 14.28
CA THR A 490 42.11 0.23 14.97
C THR A 490 42.72 -0.14 16.31
N GLN A 491 43.88 0.42 16.69
CA GLN A 491 44.52 0.09 17.97
C GLN A 491 43.69 0.55 19.19
N ASN A 492 42.71 1.42 19.01
CA ASN A 492 41.89 1.97 20.10
C ASN A 492 40.56 1.23 20.29
N LEU A 493 40.32 0.14 19.55
CA LEU A 493 39.04 -0.57 19.55
C LEU A 493 38.93 -1.62 20.66
N TYR A 494 37.75 -1.69 21.29
CA TYR A 494 37.39 -2.62 22.36
C TYR A 494 35.87 -2.91 22.41
N TYR A 495 35.47 -3.90 23.21
CA TYR A 495 34.06 -4.23 23.49
C TYR A 495 33.48 -3.31 24.56
N HIS A 496 32.17 -3.10 24.57
CA HIS A 496 31.53 -2.26 25.58
C HIS A 496 31.41 -2.94 26.94
#